data_AF-A0A1R4K5M3-F1
#
_entry.id   AF-A0A1R4K5M3-F1
#
_cell.length_a   1.000
_cell.length_b   1.000
_cell.length_c   1.000
_cell.angle_alpha   90.00
_cell.angle_beta   90.00
_cell.angle_gamma   90.00
#
_symmetry.space_group_name_H-M   'P 1'
#
loop_
_entity.id
_entity.type
_entity.pdbx_description
1 polymer ?
#
loop_
_entity_poly.entity_id
_entity_poly.type
_entity_poly.pdbx_seq_one_letter_code
_entity_poly.pdbx_strand_id
1 'polypeptide(L)'
;MAQKSSKLVHRIMVYHNIFFQKKLVIYLIPYYGIPILLETIYYSRLFKREAIMQKPEIRKIVTFEEETLVEGYKSADTPLRMFAVAAVVTNPWAGRYAEDLQPEIKAFAPVLGKLLTDKIIALAGGADQIEAYGKAAVVGLNGEIEHASGLIHTLHFGNFYREALSANTYLAFTNTRGTANTPIMVPLMDKDDAGRRSHYLTIQFAIPDAPRDDEVVIVLGGATGGRPHHRIGDRYQDLKDLGHDLNNPAAV
;
A
#
# COMPACT_ATOMS: atom_id res chain seq x y z
N MET A 1 -79.03 -2.01 -7.65
CA MET A 1 -77.97 -2.37 -8.62
C MET A 1 -76.63 -2.23 -7.90
N ALA A 2 -75.97 -3.35 -7.58
CA ALA A 2 -74.83 -3.39 -6.68
C ALA A 2 -73.52 -3.66 -7.43
N GLN A 3 -72.47 -2.92 -7.02
CA GLN A 3 -71.06 -3.09 -7.38
C GLN A 3 -70.58 -4.55 -7.22
N LYS A 4 -69.79 -5.04 -8.19
CA LYS A 4 -68.85 -6.14 -7.97
C LYS A 4 -67.45 -5.69 -8.38
N SER A 5 -66.56 -5.67 -7.39
CA SER A 5 -65.17 -5.24 -7.47
C SER A 5 -64.30 -6.25 -8.22
N SER A 6 -63.36 -5.75 -9.04
CA SER A 6 -62.29 -6.56 -9.61
C SER A 6 -61.24 -6.84 -8.54
N LYS A 7 -61.06 -8.10 -8.15
CA LYS A 7 -59.93 -8.51 -7.32
C LYS A 7 -58.66 -8.56 -8.18
N LEU A 8 -57.80 -7.55 -8.04
CA LEU A 8 -56.44 -7.54 -8.57
C LEU A 8 -55.58 -8.47 -7.70
N VAL A 9 -55.31 -9.68 -8.18
CA VAL A 9 -54.45 -10.65 -7.48
C VAL A 9 -53.00 -10.18 -7.61
N HIS A 10 -52.46 -9.55 -6.56
CA HIS A 10 -51.03 -9.25 -6.47
C HIS A 10 -50.27 -10.56 -6.25
N ARG A 11 -49.48 -10.98 -7.24
CA ARG A 11 -48.60 -12.14 -7.10
C ARG A 11 -47.22 -11.65 -6.65
N ILE A 12 -46.91 -11.81 -5.36
CA ILE A 12 -45.58 -11.54 -4.82
C ILE A 12 -44.71 -12.78 -5.13
N MET A 13 -43.68 -12.63 -5.96
CA MET A 13 -42.63 -13.64 -6.09
C MET A 13 -41.49 -13.28 -5.13
N VAL A 14 -41.32 -14.11 -4.09
CA VAL A 14 -40.17 -14.01 -3.18
C VAL A 14 -39.09 -14.94 -3.72
N TYR A 15 -38.01 -14.37 -4.27
CA TYR A 15 -36.81 -15.14 -4.58
C TYR A 15 -35.98 -15.34 -3.29
N HIS A 16 -35.74 -16.59 -2.92
CA HIS A 16 -34.72 -16.94 -1.94
C HIS A 16 -33.42 -17.24 -2.69
N ASN A 17 -32.37 -16.48 -2.41
CA ASN A 17 -31.03 -16.76 -2.91
C ASN A 17 -30.13 -17.15 -1.73
N ILE A 18 -29.43 -18.27 -1.85
CA ILE A 18 -28.79 -19.00 -0.74
C ILE A 18 -27.48 -18.34 -0.26
N PHE A 19 -27.04 -17.22 -0.86
CA PHE A 19 -25.73 -16.63 -0.54
C PHE A 19 -25.72 -15.26 0.15
N PHE A 20 -26.82 -14.51 0.26
CA PHE A 20 -26.86 -13.27 1.05
C PHE A 20 -28.26 -12.98 1.62
N GLN A 21 -28.35 -12.84 2.94
CA GLN A 21 -29.55 -12.55 3.74
C GLN A 21 -30.05 -11.11 3.55
N LYS A 22 -30.54 -10.72 2.36
CA LYS A 22 -31.35 -9.50 2.21
C LYS A 22 -32.57 -9.77 1.31
N LYS A 23 -33.77 -9.67 1.88
CA LYS A 23 -35.05 -9.72 1.15
C LYS A 23 -35.24 -8.43 0.37
N LEU A 24 -35.23 -8.51 -0.96
CA LEU A 24 -35.66 -7.42 -1.83
C LEU A 24 -37.10 -7.72 -2.29
N VAL A 25 -38.06 -6.87 -1.91
CA VAL A 25 -39.46 -6.97 -2.35
C VAL A 25 -39.64 -6.00 -3.52
N ILE A 26 -39.92 -6.53 -4.71
CA ILE A 26 -40.13 -5.74 -5.93
C ILE A 26 -41.63 -5.73 -6.26
N TYR A 27 -42.20 -4.53 -6.42
CA TYR A 27 -43.57 -4.34 -6.92
C TYR A 27 -43.55 -4.28 -8.45
N LEU A 28 -44.17 -5.26 -9.11
CA LEU A 28 -44.37 -5.25 -10.55
C LEU A 28 -45.64 -4.46 -10.89
N ILE A 29 -45.49 -3.32 -11.57
CA ILE A 29 -46.60 -2.62 -12.23
C ILE A 29 -46.75 -3.25 -13.63
N PRO A 30 -47.92 -3.78 -14.01
CA PRO A 30 -48.09 -4.39 -15.32
C PRO A 30 -48.26 -3.29 -16.38
N TYR A 31 -47.19 -2.97 -17.10
CA TYR A 31 -47.29 -2.22 -18.37
C TYR A 31 -47.32 -3.21 -19.54
N TYR A 32 -48.32 -3.04 -20.40
CA TYR A 32 -48.60 -3.86 -21.56
C TYR A 32 -47.42 -3.89 -22.55
N GLY A 33 -46.92 -5.09 -22.87
CA GLY A 33 -46.49 -5.41 -24.24
C GLY A 33 -45.02 -5.19 -24.66
N ILE A 34 -44.02 -5.32 -23.78
CA ILE A 34 -42.60 -5.33 -24.18
C ILE A 34 -41.90 -6.61 -23.67
N PRO A 35 -41.18 -7.37 -24.52
CA PRO A 35 -40.67 -8.68 -24.17
C PRO A 35 -39.56 -8.63 -23.10
N ILE A 36 -39.64 -9.62 -22.19
CA ILE A 36 -38.79 -9.92 -21.02
C ILE A 36 -37.27 -9.96 -21.29
N LEU A 37 -36.83 -9.88 -22.56
CA LEU A 37 -35.41 -9.85 -22.92
C LEU A 37 -34.68 -8.55 -22.53
N LEU A 38 -35.38 -7.41 -22.44
CA LEU A 38 -34.73 -6.12 -22.13
C LEU A 38 -34.33 -6.00 -20.65
N GLU A 39 -35.07 -6.61 -19.73
CA GLU A 39 -34.69 -6.59 -18.30
C GLU A 39 -33.45 -7.44 -18.04
N THR A 40 -33.30 -8.63 -18.63
CA THR A 40 -32.09 -9.46 -18.44
C THR A 40 -30.82 -8.78 -18.98
N ILE A 41 -30.94 -7.98 -20.04
CA ILE A 41 -29.81 -7.19 -20.58
C ILE A 41 -29.53 -5.98 -19.68
N TYR A 42 -30.55 -5.35 -19.10
CA TYR A 42 -30.38 -4.24 -18.16
C TYR A 42 -29.75 -4.72 -16.84
N TYR A 43 -30.22 -5.85 -16.30
CA TYR A 43 -29.64 -6.49 -15.12
C TYR A 43 -28.24 -7.01 -15.37
N SER A 44 -27.92 -7.59 -16.53
CA SER A 44 -26.54 -7.98 -16.85
C SER A 44 -25.62 -6.80 -17.15
N ARG A 45 -26.14 -5.61 -17.54
CA ARG A 45 -25.34 -4.37 -17.62
C ARG A 45 -25.15 -3.69 -16.25
N LEU A 46 -26.12 -3.79 -15.35
CA LEU A 46 -26.00 -3.34 -13.95
C LEU A 46 -25.12 -4.29 -13.13
N PHE A 47 -25.14 -5.60 -13.41
CA PHE A 47 -24.20 -6.58 -12.84
C PHE A 47 -22.89 -6.69 -13.63
N LYS A 48 -22.75 -6.21 -14.87
CA LYS A 48 -21.42 -5.97 -15.48
C LYS A 48 -20.71 -4.72 -14.95
N ARG A 49 -21.34 -4.00 -14.02
CA ARG A 49 -20.62 -3.21 -13.00
C ARG A 49 -20.18 -4.07 -11.80
N GLU A 50 -20.16 -5.40 -11.94
CA GLU A 50 -19.26 -6.28 -11.20
C GLU A 50 -17.84 -5.77 -11.43
N ALA A 51 -17.26 -5.22 -10.37
CA ALA A 51 -15.83 -5.09 -10.16
C ALA A 51 -15.04 -4.75 -11.43
N ILE A 52 -15.20 -3.53 -11.94
CA ILE A 52 -14.00 -2.86 -12.43
C ILE A 52 -13.11 -2.79 -11.19
N MET A 53 -12.22 -3.77 -11.00
CA MET A 53 -11.19 -3.70 -9.97
C MET A 53 -10.54 -2.34 -10.17
N GLN A 54 -10.82 -1.41 -9.26
CA GLN A 54 -10.33 -0.05 -9.37
C GLN A 54 -8.82 -0.14 -9.28
N LYS A 55 -8.14 0.05 -10.42
CA LYS A 55 -6.69 0.01 -10.46
C LYS A 55 -6.16 1.36 -10.00
N PRO A 56 -5.00 1.40 -9.33
CA PRO A 56 -4.35 2.66 -8.99
C PRO A 56 -4.04 3.42 -10.28
N GLU A 57 -4.45 4.68 -10.35
CA GLU A 57 -4.02 5.59 -11.40
C GLU A 57 -2.65 6.16 -11.03
N ILE A 58 -1.62 5.70 -11.73
CA ILE A 58 -0.24 6.08 -11.45
C ILE A 58 0.15 7.20 -12.43
N ARG A 59 0.37 8.41 -11.91
CA ARG A 59 0.78 9.55 -12.73
C ARG A 59 2.25 9.47 -13.12
N LYS A 60 3.12 9.05 -12.21
CA LYS A 60 4.56 8.91 -12.48
C LYS A 60 5.24 7.92 -11.53
N ILE A 61 6.36 7.38 -12.00
CA ILE A 61 7.32 6.60 -11.22
C ILE A 61 8.61 7.39 -11.15
N VAL A 62 9.24 7.45 -9.96
CA VAL A 62 10.52 8.12 -9.74
C VAL A 62 11.48 7.13 -9.10
N THR A 63 12.72 7.11 -9.58
CA THR A 63 13.82 6.36 -8.96
C THR A 63 14.81 7.35 -8.37
N PHE A 64 15.31 7.05 -7.18
CA PHE A 64 16.40 7.76 -6.53
C PHE A 64 17.52 6.76 -6.24
N GLU A 65 18.76 7.19 -6.41
CA GLU A 65 19.95 6.41 -6.07
C GLU A 65 21.05 7.34 -5.58
N GLU A 66 21.73 6.91 -4.52
CA GLU A 66 22.90 7.54 -3.94
C GLU A 66 23.98 6.47 -3.75
N GLU A 67 25.23 6.81 -4.06
CA GLU A 67 26.40 5.96 -3.83
C GLU A 67 27.41 6.70 -2.95
N THR A 68 27.67 6.14 -1.77
CA THR A 68 28.61 6.70 -0.80
C THR A 68 29.99 6.10 -0.98
N LEU A 69 30.90 6.87 -1.60
CA LEU A 69 32.29 6.48 -1.84
C LEU A 69 33.22 6.79 -0.65
N VAL A 70 32.95 7.89 0.05
CA VAL A 70 33.73 8.39 1.20
C VAL A 70 32.75 8.87 2.27
N GLU A 71 32.95 8.43 3.51
CA GLU A 71 32.11 8.81 4.64
C GLU A 71 32.98 9.00 5.88
N GLY A 72 32.71 10.02 6.69
CA GLY A 72 33.55 10.33 7.86
C GLY A 72 35.04 10.50 7.52
N TYR A 73 35.34 11.10 6.38
CA TYR A 73 36.71 11.37 5.87
C TYR A 73 37.53 10.11 5.52
N LYS A 74 36.90 8.94 5.39
CA LYS A 74 37.56 7.68 5.01
C LYS A 74 36.84 7.04 3.82
N SER A 75 37.59 6.56 2.84
CA SER A 75 37.04 5.78 1.72
C SER A 75 36.34 4.53 2.21
N ALA A 76 35.16 4.24 1.66
CA ALA A 76 34.47 2.98 1.89
C ALA A 76 35.21 1.83 1.18
N ASP A 77 35.40 0.69 1.87
CA ASP A 77 36.02 -0.49 1.24
C ASP A 77 35.12 -1.04 0.11
N THR A 78 33.80 -1.00 0.34
CA THR A 78 32.75 -1.21 -0.66
C THR A 78 31.81 -0.01 -0.61
N PRO A 79 31.59 0.73 -1.73
CA PRO A 79 30.60 1.80 -1.76
C PRO A 79 29.22 1.35 -1.31
N LEU A 80 28.58 2.14 -0.44
CA LEU A 80 27.20 1.90 -0.05
C LEU A 80 26.28 2.51 -1.11
N ARG A 81 25.48 1.68 -1.78
CA ARG A 81 24.39 2.15 -2.64
C ARG A 81 23.09 2.14 -1.84
N MET A 82 22.39 3.27 -1.82
CA MET A 82 21.04 3.38 -1.28
C MET A 82 20.11 3.88 -2.38
N PHE A 83 18.95 3.27 -2.52
CA PHE A 83 18.04 3.54 -3.65
C PHE A 83 16.58 3.41 -3.25
N ALA A 84 15.73 4.17 -3.92
CA ALA A 84 14.29 4.14 -3.71
C ALA A 84 13.53 4.18 -5.02
N VAL A 85 12.34 3.57 -5.02
CA VAL A 85 11.37 3.65 -6.11
C VAL A 85 10.06 4.17 -5.53
N ALA A 86 9.58 5.28 -6.09
CA ALA A 86 8.34 5.94 -5.70
C ALA A 86 7.30 5.87 -6.82
N ALA A 87 6.05 5.61 -6.46
CA ALA A 87 4.88 5.80 -7.32
C ALA A 87 4.05 6.98 -6.80
N VAL A 88 3.68 7.89 -7.69
CA VAL A 88 2.72 8.95 -7.41
C VAL A 88 1.36 8.52 -7.96
N VAL A 89 0.39 8.40 -7.06
CA VAL A 89 -0.90 7.76 -7.33
C VAL A 89 -2.03 8.72 -6.97
N THR A 90 -3.09 8.77 -7.79
CA THR A 90 -4.34 9.44 -7.41
C THR A 90 -4.87 8.83 -6.11
N ASN A 91 -5.16 9.67 -5.11
CA ASN A 91 -5.73 9.25 -3.84
C ASN A 91 -7.25 8.98 -3.99
N PRO A 92 -7.73 7.72 -3.84
CA PRO A 92 -9.14 7.40 -4.04
C PRO A 92 -10.08 7.96 -2.95
N TRP A 93 -9.51 8.48 -1.88
CA TRP A 93 -10.23 9.04 -0.74
C TRP A 93 -10.03 10.56 -0.60
N ALA A 94 -9.41 11.23 -1.57
CA ALA A 94 -9.20 12.68 -1.50
C ALA A 94 -10.53 13.45 -1.35
N GLY A 95 -10.54 14.44 -0.46
CA GLY A 95 -11.65 15.36 -0.24
C GLY A 95 -12.87 14.76 0.45
N ARG A 96 -12.79 13.52 0.95
CA ARG A 96 -13.87 12.84 1.66
C ARG A 96 -13.36 12.04 2.85
N TYR A 97 -14.23 11.83 3.83
CA TYR A 97 -14.00 10.85 4.89
C TYR A 97 -14.61 9.50 4.47
N ALA A 98 -13.85 8.42 4.62
CA ALA A 98 -14.29 7.07 4.28
C ALA A 98 -14.14 6.17 5.50
N GLU A 99 -15.25 5.65 6.01
CA GLU A 99 -15.27 4.76 7.18
C GLU A 99 -14.52 3.45 6.96
N ASP A 100 -14.56 2.93 5.73
CA ASP A 100 -13.89 1.68 5.36
C ASP A 100 -12.97 1.92 4.16
N LEU A 101 -11.66 1.84 4.42
CA LEU A 101 -10.61 1.94 3.41
C LEU A 101 -10.26 0.58 2.77
N GLN A 102 -10.77 -0.53 3.29
CA GLN A 102 -10.41 -1.88 2.84
C GLN A 102 -10.66 -2.13 1.34
N PRO A 103 -11.74 -1.64 0.71
CA PRO A 103 -11.99 -1.91 -0.70
C PRO A 103 -10.85 -1.41 -1.60
N GLU A 104 -10.46 -0.14 -1.47
CA GLU A 104 -9.39 0.42 -2.31
C GLU A 104 -8.01 -0.05 -1.86
N ILE A 105 -7.76 -0.33 -0.58
CA ILE A 105 -6.52 -1.00 -0.13
C ILE A 105 -6.33 -2.33 -0.87
N LYS A 106 -7.35 -3.20 -0.85
CA LYS A 106 -7.27 -4.53 -1.50
C LYS A 106 -7.10 -4.44 -3.01
N ALA A 107 -7.57 -3.36 -3.63
CA ALA A 107 -7.44 -3.14 -5.06
C ALA A 107 -6.08 -2.50 -5.44
N PHE A 108 -5.55 -1.59 -4.63
CA PHE A 108 -4.38 -0.77 -4.98
C PHE A 108 -3.08 -1.38 -4.45
N ALA A 109 -3.05 -1.81 -3.19
CA ALA A 109 -1.84 -2.25 -2.51
C ALA A 109 -1.12 -3.40 -3.23
N PRO A 110 -1.80 -4.46 -3.75
CA PRO A 110 -1.11 -5.53 -4.45
C PRO A 110 -0.48 -5.10 -5.77
N VAL A 111 -1.15 -4.19 -6.51
CA VAL A 111 -0.65 -3.67 -7.78
C VAL A 111 0.60 -2.82 -7.54
N LEU A 112 0.55 -1.93 -6.55
CA LEU A 112 1.67 -1.06 -6.19
C LEU A 112 2.83 -1.85 -5.58
N GLY A 113 2.53 -2.80 -4.69
CA GLY A 113 3.51 -3.65 -4.03
C GLY A 113 4.32 -4.45 -5.05
N LYS A 114 3.65 -5.13 -5.98
CA LYS A 114 4.33 -5.86 -7.06
C LYS A 114 5.15 -4.92 -7.96
N LEU A 115 4.55 -3.84 -8.44
CA LEU A 115 5.20 -2.91 -9.37
C LEU A 115 6.48 -2.30 -8.78
N LEU A 116 6.43 -1.81 -7.54
CA LEU A 116 7.58 -1.20 -6.88
C LEU A 116 8.64 -2.24 -6.54
N THR A 117 8.24 -3.45 -6.13
CA THR A 117 9.15 -4.57 -5.86
C THR A 117 9.94 -4.96 -7.11
N ASP A 118 9.25 -5.17 -8.23
CA ASP A 118 9.92 -5.55 -9.49
C ASP A 118 10.95 -4.48 -9.91
N LYS A 119 10.59 -3.20 -9.76
CA LYS A 119 11.46 -2.08 -10.12
C LYS A 119 12.67 -1.93 -9.20
N ILE A 120 12.48 -2.08 -7.90
CA ILE A 120 13.57 -1.88 -6.95
C ILE A 120 14.58 -3.03 -7.00
N ILE A 121 14.12 -4.26 -7.25
CA ILE A 121 15.00 -5.41 -7.51
C ILE A 121 15.80 -5.20 -8.78
N ALA A 122 15.17 -4.71 -9.85
CA ALA A 122 15.88 -4.39 -11.08
C ALA A 122 16.93 -3.28 -10.88
N LEU A 123 16.61 -2.26 -10.08
CA LEU A 123 17.53 -1.15 -9.75
C LEU A 123 18.72 -1.62 -8.91
N ALA A 124 18.50 -2.55 -7.98
CA ALA A 124 19.55 -3.17 -7.18
C ALA A 124 20.50 -4.05 -8.03
N GLY A 125 20.01 -4.58 -9.16
CA GLY A 125 20.71 -5.57 -9.98
C GLY A 125 20.44 -7.03 -9.55
N GLY A 126 19.44 -7.25 -8.70
CA GLY A 126 19.11 -8.56 -8.13
C GLY A 126 18.52 -8.44 -6.73
N ALA A 127 17.72 -9.43 -6.31
CA ALA A 127 17.13 -9.46 -4.98
C ALA A 127 18.19 -9.75 -3.89
N ASP A 128 19.20 -10.53 -4.26
CA ASP A 128 20.38 -10.88 -3.46
C ASP A 128 21.30 -9.67 -3.18
N GLN A 129 21.14 -8.58 -3.92
CA GLN A 129 21.91 -7.35 -3.75
C GLN A 129 21.30 -6.40 -2.70
N ILE A 130 20.18 -6.76 -2.07
CA ILE A 130 19.48 -5.90 -1.11
C ILE A 130 19.68 -6.46 0.29
N GLU A 131 20.42 -5.75 1.14
CA GLU A 131 20.65 -6.13 2.55
C GLU A 131 19.72 -5.40 3.52
N ALA A 132 19.39 -4.14 3.22
CA ALA A 132 18.46 -3.35 4.03
C ALA A 132 17.31 -2.80 3.19
N TYR A 133 16.15 -2.66 3.82
CA TYR A 133 14.93 -2.23 3.15
C TYR A 133 13.98 -1.41 4.02
N GLY A 134 13.04 -0.73 3.38
CA GLY A 134 12.06 0.10 4.06
C GLY A 134 10.97 0.60 3.13
N LYS A 135 10.02 1.33 3.69
CA LYS A 135 8.90 1.92 2.95
C LYS A 135 8.58 3.32 3.46
N ALA A 136 7.97 4.13 2.62
CA ALA A 136 7.44 5.42 3.04
C ALA A 136 6.17 5.77 2.27
N ALA A 137 5.37 6.66 2.84
CA ALA A 137 4.28 7.30 2.11
C ALA A 137 4.12 8.77 2.48
N VAL A 138 3.74 9.59 1.49
CA VAL A 138 3.39 10.99 1.68
C VAL A 138 2.03 11.24 1.03
N VAL A 139 1.01 11.53 1.84
CA VAL A 139 -0.33 11.88 1.36
C VAL A 139 -0.44 13.40 1.12
N GLY A 140 -1.12 13.79 0.06
CA GLY A 140 -1.46 15.18 -0.25
C GLY A 140 -2.44 15.81 0.74
N LEU A 141 -2.62 17.12 0.65
CA LEU A 141 -3.39 17.88 1.64
C LEU A 141 -4.89 17.57 1.67
N ASN A 142 -5.48 17.09 0.57
CA ASN A 142 -6.88 16.65 0.54
C ASN A 142 -7.06 15.22 1.08
N GLY A 143 -6.00 14.58 1.58
CA GLY A 143 -6.09 13.29 2.26
C GLY A 143 -5.80 13.37 3.76
N GLU A 144 -5.79 12.20 4.39
CA GLU A 144 -5.42 12.02 5.80
C GLU A 144 -4.35 10.93 5.95
N ILE A 145 -3.71 10.89 7.12
CA ILE A 145 -2.61 9.96 7.40
C ILE A 145 -3.03 8.50 7.21
N GLU A 146 -4.29 8.17 7.46
CA GLU A 146 -4.82 6.82 7.28
C GLU A 146 -4.78 6.35 5.82
N HIS A 147 -4.85 7.26 4.84
CA HIS A 147 -4.70 6.91 3.42
C HIS A 147 -3.28 6.45 3.09
N ALA A 148 -2.28 7.13 3.64
CA ALA A 148 -0.88 6.74 3.52
C ALA A 148 -0.64 5.40 4.24
N SER A 149 -1.09 5.31 5.50
CA SER A 149 -0.99 4.10 6.32
C SER A 149 -1.66 2.89 5.66
N GLY A 150 -2.88 3.04 5.15
CA GLY A 150 -3.65 1.96 4.53
C GLY A 150 -2.97 1.35 3.32
N LEU A 151 -2.27 2.16 2.52
CA LEU A 151 -1.57 1.69 1.32
C LEU A 151 -0.22 1.01 1.61
N ILE A 152 0.44 1.30 2.74
CA ILE A 152 1.78 0.74 3.01
C ILE A 152 1.84 -0.25 4.18
N HIS A 153 0.92 -0.20 5.15
CA HIS A 153 0.99 -1.02 6.38
C HIS A 153 0.32 -2.37 6.28
N THR A 154 -0.55 -2.58 5.30
CA THR A 154 -1.19 -3.88 5.15
C THR A 154 -0.27 -4.89 4.47
N LEU A 155 -0.51 -6.17 4.78
CA LEU A 155 0.21 -7.29 4.14
C LEU A 155 -0.03 -7.35 2.63
N HIS A 156 -1.08 -6.69 2.13
CA HIS A 156 -1.36 -6.57 0.70
C HIS A 156 -0.32 -5.76 -0.07
N PHE A 157 0.51 -4.95 0.61
CA PHE A 157 1.60 -4.20 0.00
C PHE A 157 2.97 -4.80 0.32
N GLY A 158 3.32 -4.84 1.61
CA GLY A 158 4.70 -5.12 2.05
C GLY A 158 5.17 -6.56 1.81
N ASN A 159 4.26 -7.53 1.72
CA ASN A 159 4.65 -8.93 1.53
C ASN A 159 5.30 -9.19 0.17
N PHE A 160 4.91 -8.46 -0.88
CA PHE A 160 5.56 -8.60 -2.20
C PHE A 160 7.07 -8.42 -2.09
N TYR A 161 7.50 -7.37 -1.39
CA TYR A 161 8.92 -7.08 -1.24
C TYR A 161 9.60 -8.07 -0.28
N ARG A 162 8.96 -8.39 0.85
CA ARG A 162 9.50 -9.36 1.83
C ARG A 162 9.69 -10.75 1.23
N GLU A 163 8.69 -11.25 0.51
CA GLU A 163 8.73 -12.55 -0.16
C GLU A 163 9.80 -12.57 -1.24
N ALA A 164 9.88 -11.52 -2.06
CA ALA A 164 10.88 -11.43 -3.11
C ALA A 164 12.32 -11.41 -2.59
N LEU A 165 12.56 -10.88 -1.38
CA LEU A 165 13.86 -10.87 -0.73
C LEU A 165 14.09 -12.03 0.25
N SER A 166 13.11 -12.90 0.45
CA SER A 166 13.12 -13.93 1.52
C SER A 166 13.44 -13.33 2.91
N ALA A 167 12.89 -12.16 3.20
CA ALA A 167 13.23 -11.37 4.38
C ALA A 167 12.52 -11.88 5.65
N ASN A 168 13.24 -11.87 6.77
CA ASN A 168 12.74 -12.30 8.09
C ASN A 168 12.18 -11.14 8.93
N THR A 169 12.53 -9.89 8.60
CA THR A 169 12.10 -8.71 9.34
C THR A 169 10.83 -8.09 8.73
N TYR A 170 10.36 -7.00 9.34
CA TYR A 170 9.35 -6.11 8.77
C TYR A 170 10.05 -4.90 8.16
N LEU A 171 9.36 -4.15 7.30
CA LEU A 171 9.93 -2.93 6.72
C LEU A 171 9.83 -1.77 7.71
N ALA A 172 10.94 -1.07 7.96
CA ALA A 172 10.91 0.24 8.62
C ALA A 172 10.04 1.21 7.80
N PHE A 173 9.39 2.16 8.46
CA PHE A 173 8.41 3.00 7.79
C PHE A 173 8.31 4.44 8.28
N THR A 174 7.85 5.31 7.39
CA THR A 174 7.27 6.62 7.69
C THR A 174 5.98 6.81 6.92
N ASN A 175 5.05 7.60 7.47
CA ASN A 175 3.83 8.03 6.79
C ASN A 175 3.54 9.47 7.20
N THR A 176 3.60 10.38 6.24
CA THR A 176 3.44 11.82 6.50
C THR A 176 2.38 12.41 5.57
N ARG A 177 1.93 13.63 5.89
CA ARG A 177 1.09 14.45 5.03
C ARG A 177 1.83 15.73 4.70
N GLY A 178 1.77 16.15 3.44
CA GLY A 178 2.41 17.38 3.02
C GLY A 178 2.07 17.79 1.59
N THR A 179 2.54 18.97 1.19
CA THR A 179 2.41 19.52 -0.16
C THR A 179 3.38 18.86 -1.13
N ALA A 180 3.28 19.23 -2.40
CA ALA A 180 4.32 18.95 -3.37
C ALA A 180 5.71 19.34 -2.83
N ASN A 181 6.72 18.52 -3.15
CA ASN A 181 8.10 18.67 -2.69
C ASN A 181 8.32 18.46 -1.17
N THR A 182 7.36 17.88 -0.45
CA THR A 182 7.57 17.44 0.93
C THR A 182 8.71 16.41 0.99
N PRO A 183 9.65 16.52 1.96
CA PRO A 183 10.70 15.54 2.13
C PRO A 183 10.16 14.12 2.36
N ILE A 184 10.68 13.17 1.61
CA ILE A 184 10.40 11.75 1.74
C ILE A 184 11.59 11.13 2.48
N MET A 185 11.36 10.60 3.67
CA MET A 185 12.37 9.87 4.45
C MET A 185 12.02 8.40 4.52
N VAL A 186 12.84 7.53 3.93
CA VAL A 186 12.65 6.08 3.95
C VAL A 186 13.65 5.48 4.93
N PRO A 187 13.23 5.19 6.18
CA PRO A 187 14.10 4.48 7.11
C PRO A 187 14.30 3.05 6.61
N LEU A 188 15.51 2.52 6.76
CA LEU A 188 15.84 1.15 6.39
C LEU A 188 16.30 0.35 7.61
N MET A 189 16.06 -0.95 7.58
CA MET A 189 16.64 -1.93 8.50
C MET A 189 17.11 -3.16 7.72
N ASP A 190 18.01 -3.94 8.32
CA ASP A 190 18.46 -5.22 7.75
C ASP A 190 17.25 -6.17 7.56
N LYS A 191 17.23 -6.85 6.41
CA LYS A 191 16.10 -7.71 6.01
C LYS A 191 16.03 -9.02 6.80
N ASP A 192 17.11 -9.44 7.43
CA ASP A 192 17.25 -10.70 8.16
C ASP A 192 17.28 -10.48 9.68
N ASP A 193 17.79 -9.35 10.14
CA ASP A 193 17.92 -9.01 11.56
C ASP A 193 17.58 -7.53 11.87
N ALA A 194 16.39 -7.28 12.43
CA ALA A 194 15.94 -5.94 12.80
C ALA A 194 16.79 -5.30 13.91
N GLY A 195 17.57 -6.08 14.65
CA GLY A 195 18.53 -5.64 15.66
C GLY A 195 19.88 -5.20 15.10
N ARG A 196 20.21 -5.53 13.84
CA ARG A 196 21.52 -5.28 13.23
C ARG A 196 21.76 -3.80 12.96
N ARG A 197 22.33 -3.13 13.96
CA ARG A 197 22.48 -1.66 14.01
C ARG A 197 23.31 -1.05 12.87
N SER A 198 24.14 -1.83 12.19
CA SER A 198 24.88 -1.36 11.01
C SER A 198 23.97 -0.93 9.86
N HIS A 199 22.74 -1.46 9.79
CA HIS A 199 21.79 -1.23 8.70
C HIS A 199 20.67 -0.25 9.03
N TYR A 200 20.73 0.41 10.20
CA TYR A 200 19.87 1.56 10.47
C TYR A 200 20.34 2.72 9.59
N LEU A 201 19.60 2.94 8.50
CA LEU A 201 19.88 3.91 7.45
C LEU A 201 18.64 4.74 7.17
N THR A 202 18.78 5.83 6.42
CA THR A 202 17.66 6.64 5.96
C THR A 202 17.97 7.18 4.57
N ILE A 203 17.12 6.85 3.60
CA ILE A 203 17.12 7.53 2.30
C ILE A 203 16.29 8.80 2.45
N GLN A 204 16.78 9.92 1.90
CA GLN A 204 16.04 11.17 1.86
C GLN A 204 16.04 11.76 0.45
N PHE A 205 14.85 12.04 -0.09
CA PHE A 205 14.67 12.74 -1.36
C PHE A 205 13.33 13.48 -1.39
N ALA A 206 13.03 14.18 -2.49
CA ALA A 206 11.73 14.80 -2.71
C ALA A 206 11.35 14.71 -4.20
N ILE A 207 10.06 14.85 -4.49
CA ILE A 207 9.55 14.93 -5.86
C ILE A 207 8.98 16.34 -6.05
N PRO A 208 9.57 17.20 -6.89
CA PRO A 208 9.21 18.62 -6.96
C PRO A 208 7.72 18.92 -7.16
N ASP A 209 7.03 18.07 -7.91
CA ASP A 209 5.61 18.22 -8.29
C ASP A 209 4.68 17.20 -7.60
N ALA A 210 5.12 16.52 -6.53
CA ALA A 210 4.31 15.50 -5.85
C ALA A 210 4.53 15.45 -4.32
N PRO A 211 3.53 14.98 -3.55
CA PRO A 211 2.15 14.74 -4.00
C PRO A 211 1.44 16.06 -4.34
N ARG A 212 0.54 16.04 -5.33
CA ARG A 212 -0.54 17.03 -5.40
C ARG A 212 -1.53 16.79 -4.26
N ASP A 213 -2.41 17.75 -4.01
CA ASP A 213 -3.33 17.68 -2.88
C ASP A 213 -4.18 16.40 -2.87
N ASP A 214 -4.55 15.90 -4.04
CA ASP A 214 -5.34 14.69 -4.28
C ASP A 214 -4.51 13.45 -4.60
N GLU A 215 -3.23 13.41 -4.24
CA GLU A 215 -2.33 12.29 -4.52
C GLU A 215 -1.76 11.65 -3.25
N VAL A 216 -1.23 10.43 -3.41
CA VAL A 216 -0.34 9.78 -2.44
C VAL A 216 0.92 9.34 -3.16
N VAL A 217 2.08 9.65 -2.57
CA VAL A 217 3.36 9.05 -2.96
C VAL A 217 3.59 7.80 -2.12
N ILE A 218 3.86 6.67 -2.77
CA ILE A 218 4.17 5.38 -2.14
C ILE A 218 5.58 4.96 -2.53
N VAL A 219 6.41 4.56 -1.57
CA VAL A 219 7.84 4.36 -1.78
C VAL A 219 8.30 3.04 -1.18
N LEU A 220 9.14 2.31 -1.93
CA LEU A 220 10.03 1.28 -1.40
C LEU A 220 11.48 1.79 -1.43
N GLY A 221 12.25 1.46 -0.41
CA GLY A 221 13.68 1.74 -0.31
C GLY A 221 14.50 0.47 -0.14
N GLY A 222 15.76 0.53 -0.54
CA GLY A 222 16.72 -0.55 -0.43
C GLY A 222 18.15 -0.01 -0.30
N ALA A 223 19.03 -0.82 0.26
CA ALA A 223 20.47 -0.57 0.28
C ALA A 223 21.26 -1.86 0.10
N THR A 224 22.45 -1.75 -0.50
CA THR A 224 23.36 -2.87 -0.74
C THR A 224 24.13 -3.33 0.49
N GLY A 225 23.99 -2.64 1.62
CA GLY A 225 24.69 -2.96 2.86
C GLY A 225 24.41 -1.97 3.98
N GLY A 226 25.23 -2.01 5.02
CA GLY A 226 25.17 -1.11 6.17
C GLY A 226 26.04 0.14 6.01
N ARG A 227 26.10 0.97 7.06
CA ARG A 227 26.99 2.14 7.10
C ARG A 227 28.44 1.73 6.84
N PRO A 228 29.18 2.36 5.90
CA PRO A 228 30.52 1.91 5.48
C PRO A 228 31.53 1.75 6.62
N HIS A 229 31.44 2.62 7.64
CA HIS A 229 32.36 2.64 8.77
C HIS A 229 31.65 2.35 10.09
N HIS A 230 30.75 1.36 10.13
CA HIS A 230 30.02 0.99 11.34
C HIS A 230 30.96 0.67 12.51
N ARG A 231 30.78 1.38 13.64
CA ARG A 231 31.69 1.31 14.80
C ARG A 231 31.02 1.71 16.13
N ILE A 232 29.71 1.49 16.25
CA ILE A 232 28.91 1.89 17.42
C ILE A 232 28.36 0.68 18.18
N GLY A 233 29.04 -0.46 18.05
CA GLY A 233 28.63 -1.72 18.67
C GLY A 233 27.34 -2.29 18.08
N ASP A 234 26.89 -3.36 18.72
CA ASP A 234 25.75 -4.17 18.30
C ASP A 234 24.70 -4.26 19.41
N ARG A 235 23.43 -4.42 19.03
CA ARG A 235 22.30 -4.46 19.97
C ARG A 235 22.44 -5.57 21.00
N TYR A 236 22.97 -6.73 20.62
CA TYR A 236 23.10 -7.88 21.49
C TYR A 236 24.17 -7.69 22.56
N GLN A 237 25.23 -6.95 22.22
CA GLN A 237 26.25 -6.58 23.20
C GLN A 237 25.67 -5.63 24.25
N ASP A 238 24.90 -4.61 23.84
CA ASP A 238 24.29 -3.68 24.79
C ASP A 238 23.31 -4.39 25.74
N LEU A 239 22.49 -5.32 25.22
CA LEU A 239 21.57 -6.10 26.07
C LEU A 239 22.34 -6.90 27.12
N LYS A 240 23.45 -7.51 26.73
CA LYS A 240 24.32 -8.27 27.65
C LYS A 240 24.96 -7.35 28.69
N ASP A 241 25.46 -6.19 28.28
CA ASP A 241 26.12 -5.23 29.16
C ASP A 241 25.14 -4.61 30.18
N LEU A 242 23.88 -4.45 29.78
CA LEU A 242 22.80 -3.97 30.64
C LEU A 242 22.10 -5.08 31.44
N GLY A 243 22.46 -6.35 31.23
CA GLY A 243 21.88 -7.50 31.93
C GLY A 243 20.44 -7.85 31.50
N HIS A 244 20.04 -7.47 30.29
CA HIS A 244 18.71 -7.73 29.74
C HIS A 244 18.65 -8.99 28.86
N ASP A 245 17.47 -9.61 28.79
CA ASP A 245 17.21 -10.76 27.94
C ASP A 245 16.93 -10.33 26.48
N LEU A 246 17.42 -11.14 25.54
CA LEU A 246 17.21 -11.02 24.09
C LEU A 246 15.72 -11.06 23.72
N ASN A 247 14.88 -11.73 24.53
CA ASN A 247 13.47 -11.93 24.24
C ASN A 247 12.59 -10.68 24.50
N ASN A 248 13.09 -9.68 25.23
CA ASN A 248 12.36 -8.43 25.47
C ASN A 248 13.28 -7.21 25.45
N PRO A 249 13.86 -6.89 24.28
CA PRO A 249 14.96 -5.93 24.18
C PRO A 249 14.51 -4.47 24.25
N ALA A 250 13.24 -4.21 24.58
CA ALA A 250 12.66 -2.89 24.83
C ALA A 250 12.06 -2.78 26.26
N ALA A 251 12.10 -3.85 27.06
CA ALA A 251 11.78 -3.75 28.48
C ALA A 251 12.95 -3.09 29.20
N VAL A 252 12.70 -1.85 29.62
CA VAL A 252 13.49 -1.13 30.61
C VAL A 252 13.04 -1.58 32.00
#